data_AF-A0A0C3P6U0-F1
#
_entry.id   AF-A0A0C3P6U0-F1
#
_cell.length_a   1.000
_cell.length_b   1.000
_cell.length_c   1.000
_cell.angle_alpha   90.00
_cell.angle_beta   90.00
_cell.angle_gamma   90.00
#
_symmetry.space_group_name_H-M   'P 1'
#
loop_
_entity.id
_entity.type
_entity.pdbx_description
1 polymer ?
#
loop_
_entity_poly.entity_id
_entity_poly.type
_entity_poly.pdbx_seq_one_letter_code
_entity_poly.pdbx_strand_id
1 'polypeptide(L)'
;MEPAPEPTAFWPMNMDLELPASTIGTDDEVNVAQPATNSNNNINDIQVKYHLNAGKPTVKVLFAEFSRGHVPKTYKPDPCTAPWYLFQTHLNFDLSEFIHEAALNREQANCIIKLSKCFHTEDCTLNSYNDLKSSWQAASHHMMAMMGKVEWNLSAVPHWHGLNHFEEALSVLYTDGQKFEDLSKIIVFACHDIFPHDMEKDGYLLLCCLHAYIKFDMYTTLELQMTHTLATGWEALVIFNSLMKKYAEKTQYTGKNWNFPKNHTWMHVFDDIKAKGVTHNFNMKLNEKMHGPLKEAYQKQTNFKNVTQQILHIDHLGLMCEHIRCKIMEYNTYMLTAKATRLGSPEADEPEEEFFHIKLGSKMKEPLMFEDMERKSTTDNAFSWFQGKLSKFLNSHFGIAGKPLPGGKCIQFQTNEKITEFCFIKVNFESTVDWCQYMDYLHCHPNFHGHPRYDCVLIKTQQKDIFGRLILLFQCVVGEEAFPLALIQPFDAPTGQ
;
A
#
# COMPACT_ATOMS: atom_id res chain seq x y z
N MET A 1 -39.84 -6.81 25.04
CA MET A 1 -40.58 -6.21 23.91
C MET A 1 -40.75 -4.75 24.22
N GLU A 2 -39.85 -3.95 23.67
CA GLU A 2 -39.85 -2.49 23.66
C GLU A 2 -39.29 -2.15 22.26
N PRO A 3 -39.92 -1.26 21.47
CA PRO A 3 -39.47 -1.00 20.12
C PRO A 3 -38.19 -0.15 20.15
N ALA A 4 -37.20 -0.55 19.35
CA ALA A 4 -36.00 0.24 19.11
C ALA A 4 -36.35 1.58 18.42
N PRO A 5 -35.64 2.68 18.71
CA PRO A 5 -35.90 3.96 18.06
C PRO A 5 -35.54 3.87 16.58
N GLU A 6 -36.48 4.28 15.71
CA GLU A 6 -36.27 4.38 14.27
C GLU A 6 -35.16 5.40 13.94
N PRO A 7 -34.20 5.07 13.05
CA PRO A 7 -33.25 6.05 12.54
C PRO A 7 -33.98 7.04 11.62
N THR A 8 -34.23 8.23 12.13
CA THR A 8 -34.82 9.36 11.40
C THR A 8 -33.75 10.00 10.50
N ALA A 9 -33.71 9.61 9.23
CA ALA A 9 -33.37 10.45 8.07
C ALA A 9 -33.21 9.57 6.81
N PHE A 10 -34.34 9.06 6.31
CA PHE A 10 -34.42 8.49 4.97
C PHE A 10 -34.19 9.59 3.93
N TRP A 11 -33.26 9.37 3.01
CA TRP A 11 -33.09 10.22 1.83
C TRP A 11 -34.29 9.98 0.90
N PRO A 12 -35.03 11.01 0.47
CA PRO A 12 -36.17 10.82 -0.42
C PRO A 12 -35.69 10.40 -1.82
N MET A 13 -36.19 9.25 -2.28
CA MET A 13 -36.12 8.81 -3.67
C MET A 13 -36.91 9.78 -4.56
N ASN A 14 -36.29 10.28 -5.63
CA ASN A 14 -36.97 10.52 -6.90
C ASN A 14 -36.19 9.76 -7.97
N MET A 15 -36.78 8.70 -8.47
CA MET A 15 -36.28 7.90 -9.59
C MET A 15 -36.99 8.39 -10.85
N ASP A 16 -36.32 9.21 -11.66
CA ASP A 16 -36.70 9.38 -13.06
C ASP A 16 -35.70 8.57 -13.89
N LEU A 17 -36.18 7.40 -14.34
CA LEU A 17 -35.52 6.48 -15.27
C LEU A 17 -35.88 6.90 -16.69
N GLU A 18 -34.96 7.54 -17.41
CA GLU A 18 -35.00 7.58 -18.88
C GLU A 18 -33.72 6.96 -19.46
N LEU A 19 -33.89 5.83 -20.15
CA LEU A 19 -32.91 5.21 -21.04
C LEU A 19 -33.05 5.82 -22.44
N PRO A 20 -31.97 5.98 -23.21
CA PRO A 20 -32.06 5.96 -24.66
C PRO A 20 -31.45 4.69 -25.27
N ALA A 21 -32.09 4.30 -26.36
CA ALA A 21 -31.96 3.07 -27.10
C ALA A 21 -30.68 2.96 -27.97
N SER A 22 -30.39 1.72 -28.32
CA SER A 22 -29.43 1.23 -29.30
C SER A 22 -29.72 1.69 -30.74
N THR A 23 -28.68 1.83 -31.55
CA THR A 23 -28.75 1.56 -33.00
C THR A 23 -27.48 0.89 -33.52
N ILE A 24 -27.70 -0.13 -34.36
CA ILE A 24 -26.75 -1.00 -35.06
C ILE A 24 -26.47 -0.45 -36.47
N GLY A 25 -25.28 -0.69 -37.02
CA GLY A 25 -24.95 -0.63 -38.46
C GLY A 25 -23.47 -0.98 -38.69
N THR A 26 -23.13 -2.25 -38.99
CA THR A 26 -22.89 -2.88 -40.33
C THR A 26 -21.47 -2.73 -40.88
N ASP A 27 -20.92 -3.88 -41.29
CA ASP A 27 -19.58 -4.21 -41.78
C ASP A 27 -19.18 -3.54 -43.11
N ASP A 28 -17.87 -3.46 -43.40
CA ASP A 28 -17.27 -3.99 -44.65
C ASP A 28 -15.72 -3.96 -44.67
N GLU A 29 -15.16 -4.82 -45.54
CA GLU A 29 -13.85 -5.49 -45.55
C GLU A 29 -12.58 -4.72 -46.05
N VAL A 30 -11.44 -5.13 -45.45
CA VAL A 30 -10.13 -5.56 -46.01
C VAL A 30 -9.41 -4.74 -47.12
N ASN A 31 -8.15 -4.37 -46.86
CA ASN A 31 -7.06 -4.64 -47.81
C ASN A 31 -5.68 -4.79 -47.17
N VAL A 32 -4.95 -5.83 -47.62
CA VAL A 32 -3.61 -6.24 -47.19
C VAL A 32 -2.58 -5.73 -48.21
N ALA A 33 -1.52 -5.06 -47.74
CA ALA A 33 -0.25 -4.98 -48.47
C ALA A 33 0.94 -4.70 -47.52
N GLN A 34 1.96 -5.54 -47.61
CA GLN A 34 3.35 -5.32 -47.19
C GLN A 34 4.26 -6.01 -48.23
N PRO A 35 5.59 -5.72 -48.32
CA PRO A 35 6.41 -4.81 -47.51
C PRO A 35 7.34 -3.88 -48.34
N ALA A 36 7.93 -2.88 -47.70
CA ALA A 36 9.23 -2.34 -48.11
C ALA A 36 10.07 -2.01 -46.86
N THR A 37 11.22 -2.67 -46.78
CA THR A 37 12.26 -2.55 -45.76
C THR A 37 12.91 -1.17 -45.79
N ASN A 38 12.91 -0.47 -44.65
CA ASN A 38 13.99 0.46 -44.30
C ASN A 38 14.26 0.38 -42.79
N SER A 39 15.49 0.02 -42.49
CA SER A 39 16.07 -0.26 -41.19
C SER A 39 16.20 0.99 -40.30
N ASN A 40 16.10 0.77 -38.98
CA ASN A 40 16.36 1.67 -37.84
C ASN A 40 15.23 2.60 -37.38
N ASN A 41 14.05 2.05 -37.08
CA ASN A 41 13.17 2.63 -36.07
C ASN A 41 13.24 1.77 -34.80
N ASN A 42 13.95 2.23 -33.78
CA ASN A 42 13.71 1.75 -32.42
C ASN A 42 12.25 2.08 -32.08
N ILE A 43 11.49 1.09 -31.63
CA ILE A 43 10.04 1.18 -31.38
C ILE A 43 9.69 2.19 -30.26
N ASN A 44 10.70 2.71 -29.56
CA ASN A 44 10.56 3.56 -28.39
C ASN A 44 11.04 5.01 -28.62
N ASP A 45 11.04 5.55 -29.85
CA ASP A 45 11.43 6.96 -30.09
C ASP A 45 10.20 7.84 -30.36
N ILE A 46 10.11 9.00 -29.72
CA ILE A 46 9.00 9.94 -29.90
C ILE A 46 9.29 10.83 -31.11
N GLN A 47 8.45 10.72 -32.14
CA GLN A 47 8.52 11.60 -33.32
C GLN A 47 7.49 12.72 -33.21
N VAL A 48 7.94 13.95 -32.99
CA VAL A 48 7.08 15.14 -32.96
C VAL A 48 7.00 15.75 -34.36
N LYS A 49 5.85 15.56 -35.02
CA LYS A 49 5.54 16.23 -36.29
C LYS A 49 4.77 17.52 -36.02
N TYR A 50 5.35 18.65 -36.41
CA TYR A 50 4.69 19.94 -36.34
C TYR A 50 3.77 20.15 -37.55
N HIS A 51 2.72 20.95 -37.37
CA HIS A 51 1.80 21.32 -38.43
C HIS A 51 2.53 22.03 -39.59
N LEU A 52 2.12 21.80 -40.85
CA LEU A 52 2.81 22.28 -42.07
C LEU A 52 3.05 23.81 -42.08
N ASN A 53 2.10 24.58 -41.54
CA ASN A 53 2.22 26.05 -41.44
C ASN A 53 3.22 26.54 -40.37
N ALA A 54 3.71 25.66 -39.50
CA ALA A 54 4.63 26.05 -38.43
C ALA A 54 6.08 26.20 -38.89
N GLY A 55 6.44 25.73 -40.10
CA GLY A 55 7.78 25.82 -40.66
C GLY A 55 8.88 25.12 -39.84
N LYS A 56 8.50 24.27 -38.88
CA LYS A 56 9.43 23.57 -37.98
C LYS A 56 9.74 22.18 -38.49
N PRO A 57 11.02 21.75 -38.49
CA PRO A 57 11.38 20.40 -38.87
C PRO A 57 10.84 19.39 -37.86
N THR A 58 10.58 18.17 -38.33
CA THR A 58 10.20 17.06 -37.45
C THR A 58 11.36 16.72 -36.53
N VAL A 59 11.09 16.65 -35.22
CA VAL A 59 12.11 16.31 -34.21
C VAL A 59 11.86 14.88 -33.73
N LYS A 60 12.92 14.07 -33.70
CA LYS A 60 12.93 12.76 -33.02
C LYS A 60 13.60 12.94 -31.67
N VAL A 61 12.91 12.58 -30.59
CA VAL A 61 13.44 12.59 -29.23
C VAL A 61 13.50 11.15 -28.74
N LEU A 62 14.65 10.74 -28.21
CA LEU A 62 14.81 9.43 -27.56
C LEU A 62 13.88 9.39 -26.33
N PHE A 63 13.09 8.34 -26.15
CA PHE A 63 12.18 8.27 -24.99
C PHE A 63 12.91 8.35 -23.64
N ALA A 64 14.13 7.84 -23.55
CA ALA A 64 14.99 7.99 -22.37
C ALA A 64 15.35 9.46 -22.05
N GLU A 65 15.37 10.33 -23.06
CA GLU A 65 15.58 11.78 -22.91
C GLU A 65 14.27 12.55 -22.71
N PHE A 66 13.11 11.89 -22.87
CA PHE A 66 11.79 12.46 -22.61
C PHE A 66 11.50 12.46 -21.11
N SER A 67 12.33 13.19 -20.35
CA SER A 67 12.07 13.47 -18.95
C SER A 67 11.04 14.60 -18.87
N ARG A 68 9.91 14.38 -18.18
CA ARG A 68 9.05 15.48 -17.73
C ARG A 68 9.83 16.30 -16.69
N GLY A 69 10.61 17.28 -17.16
CA GLY A 69 11.12 18.46 -16.45
C GLY A 69 11.75 18.27 -15.05
N HIS A 70 13.04 18.59 -14.96
CA HIS A 70 13.86 19.04 -13.81
C HIS A 70 13.49 18.65 -12.36
N VAL A 71 14.50 18.12 -11.66
CA VAL A 71 14.56 17.95 -10.19
C VAL A 71 14.12 19.23 -9.46
N PRO A 72 13.16 19.15 -8.50
CA PRO A 72 12.64 20.32 -7.79
C PRO A 72 13.69 20.98 -6.90
N LYS A 73 13.65 22.32 -6.81
CA LYS A 73 14.15 23.03 -5.62
C LYS A 73 13.17 22.80 -4.48
N THR A 74 13.70 22.61 -3.26
CA THR A 74 12.90 22.48 -2.04
C THR A 74 12.05 23.72 -1.81
N TYR A 75 10.73 23.55 -1.94
CA TYR A 75 9.71 24.55 -1.62
C TYR A 75 9.03 24.15 -0.30
N LYS A 76 8.84 25.11 0.60
CA LYS A 76 8.05 24.94 1.83
C LYS A 76 6.70 25.65 1.63
N PRO A 77 5.58 24.93 1.61
CA PRO A 77 4.27 25.58 1.49
C PRO A 77 3.89 26.32 2.79
N ASP A 78 3.34 27.52 2.62
CA ASP A 78 2.69 28.29 3.69
C ASP A 78 1.28 27.73 3.92
N PRO A 79 0.91 27.33 5.14
CA PRO A 79 -0.35 26.66 5.45
C PRO A 79 -1.61 27.53 5.40
N CYS A 80 -1.58 28.81 4.98
CA CYS A 80 -2.75 29.70 4.98
C CYS A 80 -3.15 30.33 3.63
N THR A 81 -2.63 29.85 2.51
CA THR A 81 -2.87 30.51 1.21
C THR A 81 -4.13 30.01 0.49
N ALA A 82 -4.95 30.95 0.01
CA ALA A 82 -6.16 30.69 -0.76
C ALA A 82 -5.88 29.80 -1.99
N PRO A 83 -6.84 28.99 -2.50
CA PRO A 83 -6.61 28.05 -3.61
C PRO A 83 -5.99 28.68 -4.87
N TRP A 84 -6.26 29.96 -5.12
CA TRP A 84 -5.72 30.75 -6.23
C TRP A 84 -4.42 31.50 -5.90
N TYR A 85 -3.74 31.23 -4.78
CA TYR A 85 -2.62 32.04 -4.31
C TYR A 85 -1.47 32.18 -5.32
N LEU A 86 -1.29 31.18 -6.18
CA LEU A 86 -0.28 31.18 -7.25
C LEU A 86 -0.58 32.23 -8.34
N PHE A 87 -1.84 32.65 -8.43
CA PHE A 87 -2.33 33.71 -9.31
C PHE A 87 -2.42 35.05 -8.59
N GLN A 88 -2.00 35.13 -7.32
CA GLN A 88 -2.00 36.31 -6.43
C GLN A 88 -3.39 36.83 -6.02
N THR A 89 -4.36 36.89 -6.93
CA THR A 89 -5.74 37.33 -6.68
C THR A 89 -6.75 36.37 -7.29
N HIS A 90 -7.99 36.39 -6.79
CA HIS A 90 -9.09 35.57 -7.32
C HIS A 90 -9.40 35.94 -8.78
N LEU A 91 -9.50 37.26 -9.04
CA LEU A 91 -9.72 37.80 -10.38
C LEU A 91 -8.65 37.36 -11.40
N ASN A 92 -7.38 37.28 -10.99
CA ASN A 92 -6.32 36.79 -11.87
C ASN A 92 -6.51 35.31 -12.25
N PHE A 93 -7.02 34.48 -11.32
CA PHE A 93 -7.33 33.09 -11.61
C PHE A 93 -8.52 32.98 -12.55
N ASP A 94 -9.66 33.62 -12.24
CA ASP A 94 -10.87 33.56 -13.08
C ASP A 94 -10.60 34.04 -14.51
N LEU A 95 -9.84 35.13 -14.64
CA LEU A 95 -9.42 35.64 -15.94
C LEU A 95 -8.51 34.64 -16.67
N SER A 96 -7.62 33.97 -15.94
CA SER A 96 -6.71 32.97 -16.50
C SER A 96 -7.46 31.72 -16.97
N GLU A 97 -8.45 31.27 -16.20
CA GLU A 97 -9.34 30.16 -16.52
C GLU A 97 -10.17 30.48 -17.76
N PHE A 98 -10.84 31.64 -17.78
CA PHE A 98 -11.63 32.10 -18.94
C PHE A 98 -10.78 32.18 -20.22
N ILE A 99 -9.58 32.78 -20.15
CA ILE A 99 -8.67 32.87 -21.29
C ILE A 99 -8.28 31.47 -21.81
N HIS A 100 -8.10 30.50 -20.90
CA HIS A 100 -7.78 29.12 -21.24
C HIS A 100 -8.97 28.40 -21.90
N GLU A 101 -10.15 28.45 -21.27
CA GLU A 101 -11.37 27.80 -21.77
C GLU A 101 -11.84 28.35 -23.11
N ALA A 102 -11.76 29.68 -23.29
CA ALA A 102 -12.11 30.34 -24.54
C ALA A 102 -11.03 30.19 -25.63
N ALA A 103 -9.94 29.47 -25.35
CA ALA A 103 -8.83 29.20 -26.26
C ALA A 103 -8.25 30.45 -26.94
N LEU A 104 -8.16 31.56 -26.19
CA LEU A 104 -7.75 32.85 -26.74
C LEU A 104 -6.26 32.86 -27.07
N ASN A 105 -5.91 33.46 -28.21
CA ASN A 105 -4.52 33.65 -28.59
C ASN A 105 -3.85 34.77 -27.75
N ARG A 106 -2.52 34.90 -27.86
CA ARG A 106 -1.73 35.86 -27.08
C ARG A 106 -2.20 37.30 -27.21
N GLU A 107 -2.60 37.73 -28.40
CA GLU A 107 -3.04 39.10 -28.68
C GLU A 107 -4.40 39.37 -28.06
N GLN A 108 -5.33 38.42 -28.22
CA GLN A 108 -6.66 38.46 -27.62
C GLN A 108 -6.59 38.46 -26.09
N ALA A 109 -5.76 37.59 -25.50
CA ALA A 109 -5.53 37.54 -24.07
C ALA A 109 -4.96 38.86 -23.52
N ASN A 110 -3.97 39.45 -24.19
CA ASN A 110 -3.44 40.77 -23.80
C ASN A 110 -4.49 41.88 -23.92
N CYS A 111 -5.35 41.83 -24.93
CA CYS A 111 -6.45 42.79 -25.08
C CYS A 111 -7.41 42.69 -23.90
N ILE A 112 -7.81 41.47 -23.52
CA ILE A 112 -8.70 41.24 -22.39
C ILE A 112 -8.06 41.62 -21.05
N ILE A 113 -6.79 41.30 -20.82
CA ILE A 113 -6.05 41.74 -19.62
C ILE A 113 -5.98 43.27 -19.53
N LYS A 114 -5.85 43.95 -20.68
CA LYS A 114 -5.88 45.41 -20.71
C LYS A 114 -7.27 45.96 -20.40
N LEU A 115 -8.32 45.34 -20.95
CA LEU A 115 -9.70 45.74 -20.69
C LEU A 115 -10.10 45.49 -19.23
N SER A 116 -9.71 44.36 -18.62
CA SER A 116 -10.05 44.05 -17.24
C SER A 116 -9.55 45.10 -16.25
N LYS A 117 -8.40 45.73 -16.53
CA LYS A 117 -7.87 46.88 -15.77
C LYS A 117 -8.66 48.17 -15.92
N CYS A 118 -9.43 48.32 -17.00
CA CYS A 118 -10.26 49.50 -17.22
C CYS A 118 -11.63 49.41 -16.52
N PHE A 119 -12.07 48.22 -16.09
CA PHE A 119 -13.45 47.97 -15.66
C PHE A 119 -13.63 47.54 -14.19
N HIS A 120 -12.57 47.24 -13.41
CA HIS A 120 -12.73 46.62 -12.09
C HIS A 120 -12.18 47.42 -10.87
N THR A 121 -12.80 47.15 -9.72
CA THR A 121 -12.48 47.62 -8.35
C THR A 121 -11.55 46.70 -7.55
N GLU A 122 -11.24 45.49 -8.04
CA GLU A 122 -10.18 44.62 -7.51
C GLU A 122 -8.91 44.74 -8.36
N ASP A 123 -7.74 44.69 -7.73
CA ASP A 123 -6.45 44.85 -8.42
C ASP A 123 -6.09 43.59 -9.24
N CYS A 124 -6.43 43.60 -10.53
CA CYS A 124 -5.85 42.69 -11.52
C CYS A 124 -4.35 43.00 -11.67
N THR A 125 -3.49 42.15 -11.13
CA THR A 125 -2.03 42.35 -11.15
C THR A 125 -1.37 41.82 -12.43
N LEU A 126 -2.08 41.05 -13.26
CA LEU A 126 -1.59 40.55 -14.55
C LEU A 126 -1.34 41.71 -15.52
N ASN A 127 -0.11 41.86 -16.03
CA ASN A 127 0.24 42.90 -17.00
C ASN A 127 0.26 42.38 -18.43
N SER A 128 0.45 41.08 -18.61
CA SER A 128 0.56 40.46 -19.92
C SER A 128 0.20 38.98 -19.89
N TYR A 129 0.00 38.40 -21.07
CA TYR A 129 -0.09 36.96 -21.28
C TYR A 129 1.11 36.19 -20.70
N ASN A 130 2.29 36.80 -20.61
CA ASN A 130 3.45 36.13 -20.02
C ASN A 130 3.27 35.93 -18.51
N ASP A 131 2.63 36.85 -17.81
CA ASP A 131 2.38 36.73 -16.37
C ASP A 131 1.37 35.61 -16.08
N LEU A 132 0.35 35.50 -16.94
CA LEU A 132 -0.60 34.38 -16.93
C LEU A 132 0.11 33.05 -17.20
N LYS A 133 0.98 33.00 -18.21
CA LYS A 133 1.79 31.81 -18.51
C LYS A 133 2.69 31.43 -17.33
N SER A 134 3.33 32.40 -16.69
CA SER A 134 4.17 32.16 -15.51
C SER A 134 3.37 31.66 -14.31
N SER A 135 2.16 32.17 -14.10
CA SER A 135 1.26 31.69 -13.03
C SER A 135 0.84 30.23 -13.26
N TRP A 136 0.47 29.87 -14.50
CA TRP A 136 0.20 28.48 -14.87
C TRP A 136 1.42 27.56 -14.73
N GLN A 137 2.61 28.04 -15.09
CA GLN A 137 3.85 27.28 -14.90
C GLN A 137 4.14 27.07 -13.40
N ALA A 138 3.95 28.09 -12.56
CA ALA A 138 4.10 27.96 -11.12
C ALA A 138 3.11 26.95 -10.53
N ALA A 139 1.84 26.99 -10.97
CA ALA A 139 0.82 26.03 -10.56
C ALA A 139 1.15 24.60 -11.00
N SER A 140 1.59 24.42 -12.24
CA SER A 140 2.05 23.12 -12.73
C SER A 140 3.23 22.59 -11.91
N HIS A 141 4.23 23.42 -11.63
CA HIS A 141 5.39 23.03 -10.83
C HIS A 141 5.00 22.65 -9.40
N HIS A 142 4.08 23.41 -8.79
CA HIS A 142 3.57 23.10 -7.45
C HIS A 142 2.84 21.74 -7.42
N MET A 143 1.97 21.48 -8.39
CA MET A 143 1.27 20.20 -8.51
C MET A 143 2.26 19.04 -8.70
N MET A 144 3.24 19.20 -9.58
CA MET A 144 4.30 18.20 -9.81
C MET A 144 5.12 17.93 -8.54
N ALA A 145 5.42 18.96 -7.74
CA ALA A 145 6.12 18.79 -6.47
C ALA A 145 5.27 18.01 -5.45
N MET A 146 3.97 18.28 -5.36
CA MET A 146 3.05 17.51 -4.50
C MET A 146 2.97 16.04 -4.94
N MET A 147 2.80 15.79 -6.25
CA MET A 147 2.74 14.42 -6.79
C MET A 147 4.05 13.66 -6.54
N GLY A 148 5.20 14.29 -6.82
CA GLY A 148 6.50 13.67 -6.56
C GLY A 148 6.75 13.37 -5.08
N LYS A 149 6.19 14.19 -4.18
CA LYS A 149 6.22 13.91 -2.73
C LYS A 149 5.34 12.73 -2.34
N VAL A 150 4.17 12.56 -2.94
CA VAL A 150 3.32 11.36 -2.75
C VAL A 150 4.03 10.11 -3.23
N GLU A 151 4.64 10.13 -4.42
CA GLU A 151 5.42 9.00 -4.96
C GLU A 151 6.62 8.66 -4.06
N TRP A 152 7.34 9.67 -3.57
CA TRP A 152 8.41 9.47 -2.59
C TRP A 152 7.90 8.81 -1.30
N ASN A 153 6.76 9.24 -0.77
CA ASN A 153 6.20 8.65 0.43
C ASN A 153 5.75 7.19 0.18
N LEU A 154 5.21 6.88 -1.00
CA LEU A 154 4.83 5.51 -1.38
C LEU A 154 6.07 4.58 -1.45
N SER A 155 7.16 5.04 -2.06
CA SER A 155 8.42 4.28 -2.12
C SER A 155 9.12 4.17 -0.76
N ALA A 156 8.82 5.07 0.17
CA ALA A 156 9.30 4.99 1.54
C ALA A 156 8.53 3.99 2.41
N VAL A 157 7.37 3.46 1.95
CA VAL A 157 6.63 2.44 2.68
C VAL A 157 7.49 1.17 2.78
N PRO A 158 7.72 0.63 3.99
CA PRO A 158 8.46 -0.60 4.15
C PRO A 158 7.81 -1.75 3.36
N HIS A 159 8.65 -2.62 2.81
CA HIS A 159 8.15 -3.83 2.14
C HIS A 159 7.44 -4.72 3.17
N TRP A 160 6.28 -5.24 2.78
CA TRP A 160 5.48 -6.15 3.60
C TRP A 160 5.04 -7.34 2.77
N HIS A 161 5.03 -8.53 3.38
CA HIS A 161 4.65 -9.74 2.65
C HIS A 161 3.19 -9.68 2.20
N GLY A 162 2.94 -9.91 0.91
CA GLY A 162 1.59 -9.85 0.35
C GLY A 162 1.05 -8.43 0.12
N LEU A 163 1.84 -7.38 0.33
CA LEU A 163 1.51 -6.00 -0.01
C LEU A 163 2.37 -5.53 -1.20
N ASN A 164 1.73 -5.06 -2.27
CA ASN A 164 2.47 -4.49 -3.39
C ASN A 164 3.28 -3.25 -2.97
N HIS A 165 4.52 -3.16 -3.44
CA HIS A 165 5.35 -1.96 -3.30
C HIS A 165 5.19 -1.05 -4.52
N PHE A 166 5.06 0.25 -4.30
CA PHE A 166 4.73 1.22 -5.34
C PHE A 166 5.84 2.27 -5.45
N GLU A 167 6.66 2.19 -6.51
CA GLU A 167 7.64 3.23 -6.83
C GLU A 167 6.97 4.42 -7.54
N GLU A 168 6.04 4.15 -8.47
CA GLU A 168 5.31 5.18 -9.20
C GLU A 168 3.81 4.83 -9.30
N ALA A 169 3.02 5.19 -8.27
CA ALA A 169 1.58 4.89 -8.28
C ALA A 169 0.73 5.86 -9.10
N LEU A 170 1.16 7.11 -9.22
CA LEU A 170 0.36 8.14 -9.88
C LEU A 170 0.57 8.18 -11.39
N SER A 171 1.68 7.59 -11.88
CA SER A 171 2.03 7.53 -13.31
C SER A 171 1.39 6.35 -14.04
N VAL A 172 1.03 5.28 -13.33
CA VAL A 172 0.53 4.03 -13.92
C VAL A 172 -1.00 3.99 -13.90
N LEU A 173 -1.60 3.76 -15.06
CA LEU A 173 -3.02 3.40 -15.17
C LEU A 173 -3.21 1.96 -14.65
N TYR A 174 -3.62 1.83 -13.39
CA TYR A 174 -3.94 0.52 -12.82
C TYR A 174 -5.29 0.01 -13.33
N THR A 175 -5.31 -1.23 -13.82
CA THR A 175 -6.52 -1.96 -14.18
C THR A 175 -6.79 -3.14 -13.26
N ASP A 176 -5.96 -3.33 -12.22
CA ASP A 176 -6.01 -4.46 -11.31
C ASP A 176 -6.61 -4.06 -9.96
N GLY A 177 -7.70 -4.73 -9.57
CA GLY A 177 -8.40 -4.51 -8.31
C GLY A 177 -7.51 -4.73 -7.08
N GLN A 178 -6.58 -5.70 -7.12
CA GLN A 178 -5.69 -5.96 -5.98
C GLN A 178 -4.73 -4.80 -5.73
N LYS A 179 -4.24 -4.16 -6.80
CA LYS A 179 -3.36 -2.99 -6.68
C LYS A 179 -4.09 -1.79 -6.10
N PHE A 180 -5.36 -1.58 -6.45
CA PHE A 180 -6.17 -0.53 -5.83
C PHE A 180 -6.42 -0.80 -4.35
N GLU A 181 -6.71 -2.06 -3.99
CA GLU A 181 -6.88 -2.48 -2.60
C GLU A 181 -5.60 -2.20 -1.79
N ASP A 182 -4.44 -2.60 -2.31
CA ASP A 182 -3.15 -2.39 -1.64
C ASP A 182 -2.75 -0.92 -1.57
N LEU A 183 -3.00 -0.14 -2.63
CA LEU A 183 -2.78 1.31 -2.62
C LEU A 183 -3.66 1.98 -1.55
N SER A 184 -4.91 1.54 -1.38
CA SER A 184 -5.80 2.10 -0.36
C SER A 184 -5.28 1.90 1.06
N LYS A 185 -4.56 0.80 1.34
CA LYS A 185 -3.97 0.51 2.66
C LYS A 185 -2.86 1.50 3.03
N ILE A 186 -2.17 2.06 2.04
CA ILE A 186 -0.99 2.92 2.25
C ILE A 186 -1.22 4.39 1.88
N ILE A 187 -2.36 4.74 1.26
CA ILE A 187 -2.62 6.10 0.76
C ILE A 187 -2.62 7.16 1.86
N VAL A 188 -3.09 6.81 3.06
CA VAL A 188 -3.07 7.73 4.21
C VAL A 188 -1.63 8.08 4.58
N PHE A 189 -0.74 7.08 4.61
CA PHE A 189 0.69 7.31 4.81
C PHE A 189 1.29 8.13 3.66
N ALA A 190 0.92 7.85 2.41
CA ALA A 190 1.43 8.57 1.26
C ALA A 190 1.07 10.06 1.26
N CYS A 191 -0.08 10.43 1.83
CA CYS A 191 -0.64 11.77 1.73
C CYS A 191 -0.67 12.57 3.05
N HIS A 192 -0.28 11.99 4.20
CA HIS A 192 -0.44 12.62 5.52
C HIS A 192 0.29 13.97 5.68
N ASP A 193 1.44 14.15 5.03
CA ASP A 193 2.26 15.36 5.10
C ASP A 193 2.07 16.30 3.89
N ILE A 194 1.18 15.93 2.97
CA ILE A 194 0.81 16.74 1.81
C ILE A 194 -0.24 17.78 2.18
N PHE A 195 -1.24 17.36 2.96
CA PHE A 195 -2.35 18.21 3.35
C PHE A 195 -2.11 18.77 4.77
N PRO A 196 -2.14 20.10 4.95
CA PRO A 196 -2.00 20.70 6.27
C PRO A 196 -3.11 20.22 7.22
N HIS A 197 -2.78 20.06 8.50
CA HIS A 197 -3.66 19.52 9.54
C HIS A 197 -4.71 20.54 9.98
N ASP A 198 -5.65 20.81 9.08
CA ASP A 198 -6.72 21.78 9.28
C ASP A 198 -8.04 21.19 8.76
N MET A 199 -8.97 20.92 9.68
CA MET A 199 -10.31 20.38 9.38
C MET A 199 -11.15 21.34 8.52
N GLU A 200 -10.79 22.64 8.47
CA GLU A 200 -11.40 23.62 7.58
C GLU A 200 -10.94 23.46 6.14
N LYS A 201 -9.98 22.58 5.84
CA LYS A 201 -9.54 22.27 4.47
C LYS A 201 -10.07 20.94 3.96
N ASP A 202 -10.41 20.91 2.67
CA ASP A 202 -11.03 19.75 2.04
C ASP A 202 -10.10 18.56 1.99
N GLY A 203 -8.81 18.80 1.71
CA GLY A 203 -7.80 17.73 1.63
C GLY A 203 -7.60 16.98 2.96
N TYR A 204 -7.59 17.68 4.10
CA TYR A 204 -7.45 17.02 5.40
C TYR A 204 -8.74 16.27 5.79
N LEU A 205 -9.91 16.83 5.49
CA LEU A 205 -11.18 16.14 5.70
C LEU A 205 -11.28 14.86 4.84
N LEU A 206 -10.76 14.90 3.61
CA LEU A 206 -10.64 13.72 2.75
C LEU A 206 -9.70 12.65 3.35
N LEU A 207 -8.55 13.05 3.90
CA LEU A 207 -7.67 12.12 4.63
C LEU A 207 -8.38 11.46 5.81
N CYS A 208 -9.18 12.22 6.57
CA CYS A 208 -9.98 11.67 7.66
C CYS A 208 -11.00 10.65 7.14
N CYS A 209 -11.66 10.94 6.01
CA CYS A 209 -12.59 10.01 5.35
C CYS A 209 -11.87 8.72 4.91
N LEU A 210 -10.70 8.83 4.28
CA LEU A 210 -9.90 7.68 3.85
C LEU A 210 -9.44 6.83 5.03
N HIS A 211 -8.99 7.46 6.12
CA HIS A 211 -8.60 6.73 7.33
C HIS A 211 -9.79 6.01 7.98
N ALA A 212 -10.97 6.65 8.04
CA ALA A 212 -12.17 6.01 8.54
C ALA A 212 -12.65 4.87 7.62
N TYR A 213 -12.54 5.04 6.30
CA TYR A 213 -12.82 4.00 5.31
C TYR A 213 -11.96 2.77 5.54
N ILE A 214 -10.63 2.93 5.65
CA ILE A 214 -9.69 1.80 5.84
C ILE A 214 -10.03 1.01 7.13
N LYS A 215 -10.36 1.72 8.22
CA LYS A 215 -10.77 1.07 9.47
C LYS A 215 -12.05 0.26 9.31
N PHE A 216 -13.06 0.85 8.67
CA PHE A 216 -14.32 0.19 8.38
C PHE A 216 -14.12 -1.03 7.46
N ASP A 217 -13.37 -0.88 6.37
CA ASP A 217 -13.07 -1.91 5.38
C ASP A 217 -12.31 -3.09 6.00
N MET A 218 -11.40 -2.82 6.94
CA MET A 218 -10.71 -3.85 7.71
C MET A 218 -11.70 -4.75 8.47
N TYR A 219 -12.78 -4.19 9.03
CA TYR A 219 -13.79 -4.98 9.73
C TYR A 219 -14.71 -5.74 8.78
N THR A 220 -15.01 -5.22 7.59
CA THR A 220 -15.88 -5.93 6.62
C THR A 220 -15.17 -7.11 5.96
N THR A 221 -13.84 -7.11 5.93
CA THR A 221 -13.01 -8.13 5.28
C THR A 221 -12.62 -9.29 6.20
N LEU A 222 -12.93 -9.24 7.50
CA LEU A 222 -12.66 -10.36 8.42
C LEU A 222 -13.43 -11.61 7.98
N GLU A 223 -12.72 -12.75 7.91
CA GLU A 223 -13.29 -14.06 7.55
C GLU A 223 -13.98 -14.73 8.75
N LEU A 224 -13.77 -14.20 9.94
CA LEU A 224 -14.48 -14.55 11.15
C LEU A 224 -14.99 -13.29 11.87
N GLN A 225 -16.27 -13.31 12.22
CA GLN A 225 -16.94 -12.19 12.89
C GLN A 225 -17.42 -12.60 14.28
N MET A 226 -16.99 -11.85 15.28
CA MET A 226 -17.42 -11.96 16.66
C MET A 226 -18.41 -10.85 16.99
N THR A 227 -19.19 -11.01 18.07
CA THR A 227 -20.13 -9.98 18.52
C THR A 227 -19.45 -8.62 18.72
N HIS A 228 -18.23 -8.61 19.26
CA HIS A 228 -17.48 -7.38 19.46
C HIS A 228 -16.93 -6.79 18.15
N THR A 229 -16.44 -7.61 17.19
CA THR A 229 -15.95 -7.09 15.90
C THR A 229 -17.08 -6.51 15.07
N LEU A 230 -18.28 -7.11 15.12
CA LEU A 230 -19.47 -6.56 14.50
C LEU A 230 -19.84 -5.21 15.12
N ALA A 231 -19.85 -5.11 16.45
CA ALA A 231 -20.16 -3.85 17.13
C ALA A 231 -19.15 -2.75 16.77
N THR A 232 -17.85 -3.04 16.83
CA THR A 232 -16.81 -2.07 16.44
C THR A 232 -16.85 -1.72 14.96
N GLY A 233 -17.18 -2.69 14.09
CA GLY A 233 -17.38 -2.45 12.66
C GLY A 233 -18.54 -1.51 12.38
N TRP A 234 -19.67 -1.66 13.08
CA TRP A 234 -20.79 -0.74 13.04
C TRP A 234 -20.40 0.68 13.47
N GLU A 235 -19.66 0.82 14.58
CA GLU A 235 -19.14 2.11 15.03
C GLU A 235 -18.23 2.76 13.98
N ALA A 236 -17.33 1.98 13.38
CA ALA A 236 -16.44 2.46 12.32
C ALA A 236 -17.23 2.95 11.09
N LEU A 237 -18.28 2.23 10.69
CA LEU A 237 -19.19 2.64 9.60
C LEU A 237 -19.93 3.94 9.94
N VAL A 238 -20.43 4.11 11.16
CA VAL A 238 -21.08 5.35 11.61
C VAL A 238 -20.12 6.53 11.53
N ILE A 239 -18.89 6.35 12.01
CA ILE A 239 -17.84 7.39 11.92
C ILE A 239 -17.57 7.74 10.47
N PHE A 240 -17.34 6.75 9.61
CA PHE A 240 -17.09 6.97 8.19
C PHE A 240 -18.23 7.73 7.49
N ASN A 241 -19.48 7.29 7.69
CA ASN A 241 -20.65 7.96 7.11
C ASN A 241 -20.79 9.42 7.59
N SER A 242 -20.49 9.68 8.86
CA SER A 242 -20.54 11.04 9.41
C SER A 242 -19.50 11.97 8.76
N LEU A 243 -18.29 11.46 8.51
CA LEU A 243 -17.21 12.19 7.85
C LEU A 243 -17.51 12.41 6.37
N MET A 244 -18.00 11.37 5.68
CA MET A 244 -18.41 11.47 4.28
C MET A 244 -19.54 12.47 4.06
N LYS A 245 -20.51 12.55 4.98
CA LYS A 245 -21.57 13.56 4.93
C LYS A 245 -20.98 14.98 5.03
N LYS A 246 -20.13 15.23 6.02
CA LYS A 246 -19.44 16.52 6.17
C LYS A 246 -18.61 16.87 4.93
N TYR A 247 -17.90 15.89 4.37
CA TYR A 247 -17.09 16.08 3.18
C TYR A 247 -17.95 16.39 1.95
N ALA A 248 -19.06 15.68 1.77
CA ALA A 248 -20.00 15.93 0.68
C ALA A 248 -20.64 17.33 0.77
N GLU A 249 -21.05 17.75 1.96
CA GLU A 249 -21.58 19.11 2.21
C GLU A 249 -20.55 20.19 1.87
N LYS A 250 -19.31 19.98 2.27
CA LYS A 250 -18.23 20.94 2.05
C LYS A 250 -17.78 21.01 0.59
N THR A 251 -17.82 19.88 -0.12
CA THR A 251 -17.41 19.76 -1.53
C THR A 251 -18.56 19.90 -2.52
N GLN A 252 -19.72 20.43 -2.12
CA GLN A 252 -20.86 20.64 -3.01
C GLN A 252 -20.50 21.47 -4.26
N TYR A 253 -19.58 22.43 -4.12
CA TYR A 253 -19.10 23.27 -5.23
C TYR A 253 -18.43 22.45 -6.36
N THR A 254 -17.97 21.23 -6.09
CA THR A 254 -17.39 20.34 -7.12
C THR A 254 -18.45 19.69 -8.02
N GLY A 255 -19.73 19.77 -7.65
CA GLY A 255 -20.81 19.08 -8.35
C GLY A 255 -20.82 17.55 -8.20
N LYS A 256 -19.88 16.96 -7.43
CA LYS A 256 -19.79 15.52 -7.24
C LYS A 256 -20.90 15.01 -6.32
N ASN A 257 -21.74 14.12 -6.85
CA ASN A 257 -22.73 13.41 -6.06
C ASN A 257 -22.12 12.16 -5.39
N TRP A 258 -22.03 12.17 -4.06
CA TRP A 258 -21.53 11.06 -3.27
C TRP A 258 -22.59 9.97 -2.98
N ASN A 259 -23.83 10.16 -3.43
CA ASN A 259 -24.90 9.17 -3.34
C ASN A 259 -24.96 8.32 -4.61
N PHE A 260 -24.09 7.32 -4.69
CA PHE A 260 -24.07 6.32 -5.76
C PHE A 260 -24.16 4.92 -5.19
N PRO A 261 -24.64 3.91 -5.96
CA PRO A 261 -24.96 2.59 -5.43
C PRO A 261 -23.86 1.93 -4.61
N LYS A 262 -22.60 1.98 -5.06
CA LYS A 262 -21.46 1.38 -4.34
C LYS A 262 -21.23 1.98 -2.96
N ASN A 263 -21.41 3.29 -2.79
CA ASN A 263 -21.30 3.95 -1.49
C ASN A 263 -22.49 3.59 -0.59
N HIS A 264 -23.70 3.47 -1.17
CA HIS A 264 -24.90 3.11 -0.43
C HIS A 264 -24.88 1.66 0.09
N THR A 265 -24.33 0.72 -0.67
CA THR A 265 -24.24 -0.70 -0.26
C THR A 265 -23.57 -0.87 1.10
N TRP A 266 -22.62 0.00 1.45
CA TRP A 266 -21.92 -0.05 2.74
C TRP A 266 -22.84 0.18 3.94
N MET A 267 -23.96 0.88 3.77
CA MET A 267 -24.93 1.08 4.86
C MET A 267 -25.54 -0.23 5.37
N HIS A 268 -25.60 -1.25 4.51
CA HIS A 268 -26.23 -2.54 4.80
C HIS A 268 -25.20 -3.64 5.06
N VAL A 269 -23.90 -3.37 4.96
CA VAL A 269 -22.87 -4.43 4.91
C VAL A 269 -22.85 -5.29 6.16
N PHE A 270 -23.05 -4.71 7.34
CA PHE A 270 -23.06 -5.48 8.59
C PHE A 270 -24.38 -6.21 8.83
N ASP A 271 -25.50 -5.69 8.32
CA ASP A 271 -26.77 -6.44 8.28
C ASP A 271 -26.65 -7.64 7.34
N ASP A 272 -26.02 -7.45 6.18
CA ASP A 272 -25.69 -8.50 5.24
C ASP A 272 -24.75 -9.53 5.86
N ILE A 273 -23.71 -9.09 6.59
CA ILE A 273 -22.79 -10.00 7.27
C ILE A 273 -23.54 -10.85 8.31
N LYS A 274 -24.44 -10.23 9.07
CA LYS A 274 -25.25 -10.92 10.07
C LYS A 274 -26.25 -11.91 9.45
N ALA A 275 -26.79 -11.59 8.28
CA ALA A 275 -27.79 -12.42 7.60
C ALA A 275 -27.17 -13.54 6.74
N LYS A 276 -26.02 -13.30 6.11
CA LYS A 276 -25.44 -14.13 5.03
C LYS A 276 -24.07 -14.71 5.39
N GLY A 277 -23.48 -14.34 6.53
CA GLY A 277 -22.10 -14.69 6.90
C GLY A 277 -21.08 -13.68 6.40
N VAL A 278 -19.79 -14.02 6.41
CA VAL A 278 -18.74 -13.06 6.03
C VAL A 278 -18.76 -12.69 4.55
N THR A 279 -18.19 -11.52 4.21
CA THR A 279 -18.17 -10.98 2.83
C THR A 279 -17.50 -11.91 1.83
N HIS A 280 -16.60 -12.78 2.30
CA HIS A 280 -16.01 -13.86 1.50
C HIS A 280 -17.08 -14.70 0.77
N ASN A 281 -18.22 -14.99 1.43
CA ASN A 281 -19.23 -15.91 0.93
C ASN A 281 -20.10 -15.36 -0.20
N PHE A 282 -20.18 -14.03 -0.34
CA PHE A 282 -21.08 -13.37 -1.30
C PHE A 282 -20.39 -12.30 -2.14
N ASN A 283 -19.05 -12.28 -2.16
CA ASN A 283 -18.30 -11.48 -3.11
C ASN A 283 -18.18 -12.20 -4.48
N MET A 284 -17.73 -11.46 -5.50
CA MET A 284 -17.53 -12.02 -6.84
C MET A 284 -16.11 -12.56 -7.07
N LYS A 285 -15.18 -12.44 -6.11
CA LYS A 285 -13.76 -12.80 -6.28
C LYS A 285 -13.59 -14.28 -6.64
N LEU A 286 -14.38 -15.17 -6.03
CA LEU A 286 -14.34 -16.61 -6.32
C LEU A 286 -14.72 -16.92 -7.79
N ASN A 287 -15.87 -16.40 -8.23
CA ASN A 287 -16.35 -16.61 -9.59
C ASN A 287 -15.44 -15.94 -10.63
N GLU A 288 -14.87 -14.77 -10.32
CA GLU A 288 -13.94 -14.06 -11.19
C GLU A 288 -12.64 -14.86 -11.39
N LYS A 289 -12.09 -15.45 -10.31
CA LYS A 289 -10.90 -16.30 -10.39
C LYS A 289 -11.12 -17.53 -11.29
N MET A 290 -12.35 -18.05 -11.36
CA MET A 290 -12.69 -19.19 -12.22
C MET A 290 -12.50 -18.88 -13.72
N HIS A 291 -12.60 -17.62 -14.14
CA HIS A 291 -12.45 -17.26 -15.56
C HIS A 291 -11.06 -17.59 -16.13
N GLY A 292 -10.01 -17.52 -15.31
CA GLY A 292 -8.64 -17.86 -15.72
C GLY A 292 -8.51 -19.31 -16.17
N PRO A 293 -8.73 -20.29 -15.28
CA PRO A 293 -8.70 -21.71 -15.61
C PRO A 293 -9.64 -22.09 -16.76
N LEU A 294 -10.85 -21.53 -16.81
CA LEU A 294 -11.77 -21.76 -17.93
C LEU A 294 -11.20 -21.32 -19.27
N LYS A 295 -10.57 -20.14 -19.31
CA LYS A 295 -9.92 -19.62 -20.52
C LYS A 295 -8.75 -20.52 -20.93
N GLU A 296 -7.95 -20.99 -19.97
CA GLU A 296 -6.85 -21.90 -20.25
C GLU A 296 -7.32 -23.26 -20.78
N ALA A 297 -8.35 -23.84 -20.17
CA ALA A 297 -8.97 -25.08 -20.64
C ALA A 297 -9.48 -24.91 -22.07
N TYR A 298 -10.24 -23.84 -22.34
CA TYR A 298 -10.72 -23.52 -23.68
C TYR A 298 -9.58 -23.43 -24.70
N GLN A 299 -8.53 -22.65 -24.40
CA GLN A 299 -7.43 -22.37 -25.33
C GLN A 299 -6.48 -23.54 -25.56
N LYS A 300 -6.19 -24.32 -24.51
CA LYS A 300 -5.10 -25.32 -24.51
C LYS A 300 -5.60 -26.76 -24.59
N GLN A 301 -6.85 -27.02 -24.23
CA GLN A 301 -7.34 -28.38 -23.96
C GLN A 301 -8.68 -28.72 -24.64
N THR A 302 -9.28 -27.80 -25.41
CA THR A 302 -10.46 -28.10 -26.23
C THR A 302 -10.15 -28.07 -27.72
N ASN A 303 -11.03 -28.69 -28.51
CA ASN A 303 -10.99 -28.61 -29.97
C ASN A 303 -11.79 -27.42 -30.56
N PHE A 304 -12.18 -26.45 -29.73
CA PHE A 304 -13.00 -25.29 -30.08
C PHE A 304 -14.41 -25.59 -30.63
N LYS A 305 -14.92 -26.82 -30.47
CA LYS A 305 -16.27 -27.22 -30.91
C LYS A 305 -17.03 -27.86 -29.76
N ASN A 306 -18.28 -27.46 -29.50
CA ASN A 306 -19.08 -28.03 -28.39
C ASN A 306 -18.29 -28.06 -27.06
N VAL A 307 -17.69 -26.93 -26.71
CA VAL A 307 -16.65 -26.83 -25.68
C VAL A 307 -17.14 -27.07 -24.25
N THR A 308 -18.44 -26.89 -23.98
CA THR A 308 -19.00 -26.99 -22.61
C THR A 308 -18.71 -28.35 -21.97
N GLN A 309 -19.00 -29.46 -22.67
CA GLN A 309 -18.76 -30.81 -22.14
C GLN A 309 -17.27 -31.14 -21.99
N GLN A 310 -16.44 -30.62 -22.89
CA GLN A 310 -14.98 -30.79 -22.80
C GLN A 310 -14.43 -30.06 -21.58
N ILE A 311 -14.84 -28.82 -21.35
CA ILE A 311 -14.42 -28.02 -20.19
C ILE A 311 -14.88 -28.68 -18.90
N LEU A 312 -16.13 -29.13 -18.81
CA LEU A 312 -16.62 -29.87 -17.63
C LEU A 312 -15.83 -31.16 -17.38
N HIS A 313 -15.44 -31.87 -18.43
CA HIS A 313 -14.61 -33.06 -18.28
C HIS A 313 -13.19 -32.73 -17.80
N ILE A 314 -12.58 -31.67 -18.33
CA ILE A 314 -11.26 -31.17 -17.90
C ILE A 314 -11.29 -30.76 -16.43
N ASP A 315 -12.31 -29.99 -16.02
CA ASP A 315 -12.52 -29.56 -14.64
C ASP A 315 -12.68 -30.76 -13.69
N HIS A 316 -13.50 -31.74 -14.08
CA HIS A 316 -13.67 -32.98 -13.32
C HIS A 316 -12.36 -33.75 -13.14
N LEU A 317 -11.55 -33.87 -14.20
CA LEU A 317 -10.23 -34.50 -14.11
C LEU A 317 -9.27 -33.71 -13.19
N GLY A 318 -9.33 -32.37 -13.25
CA GLY A 318 -8.57 -31.49 -12.35
C GLY A 318 -8.89 -31.76 -10.88
N LEU A 319 -10.19 -31.78 -10.53
CA LEU A 319 -10.66 -32.09 -9.18
C LEU A 319 -10.21 -33.48 -8.71
N MET A 320 -10.29 -34.49 -9.59
CA MET A 320 -9.82 -35.84 -9.27
C MET A 320 -8.31 -35.89 -9.00
N CYS A 321 -7.52 -35.17 -9.80
CA CYS A 321 -6.08 -35.05 -9.59
C CYS A 321 -5.74 -34.38 -8.25
N GLU A 322 -6.43 -33.29 -7.89
CA GLU A 322 -6.25 -32.62 -6.61
C GLU A 322 -6.61 -33.54 -5.44
N HIS A 323 -7.74 -34.23 -5.51
CA HIS A 323 -8.15 -35.19 -4.48
C HIS A 323 -7.09 -36.28 -4.27
N ILE A 324 -6.57 -36.87 -5.35
CA ILE A 324 -5.51 -37.87 -5.28
C ILE A 324 -4.23 -37.26 -4.69
N ARG A 325 -3.88 -36.02 -5.05
CA ARG A 325 -2.72 -35.31 -4.48
C ARG A 325 -2.86 -35.10 -2.97
N CYS A 326 -4.03 -34.69 -2.49
CA CYS A 326 -4.32 -34.58 -1.06
C CYS A 326 -4.11 -35.93 -0.36
N LYS A 327 -4.64 -37.02 -0.92
CA LYS A 327 -4.45 -38.38 -0.37
C LYS A 327 -2.99 -38.81 -0.33
N ILE A 328 -2.20 -38.49 -1.37
CA ILE A 328 -0.76 -38.75 -1.39
C ILE A 328 -0.05 -37.94 -0.28
N MET A 329 -0.43 -36.68 -0.09
CA MET A 329 0.16 -35.83 0.95
C MET A 329 -0.16 -36.35 2.35
N GLU A 330 -1.42 -36.71 2.64
CA GLU A 330 -1.83 -37.37 3.89
C GLU A 330 -1.01 -38.64 4.15
N TYR A 331 -0.89 -39.50 3.13
CA TYR A 331 -0.12 -40.74 3.21
C TYR A 331 1.36 -40.48 3.51
N ASN A 332 1.99 -39.53 2.82
CA ASN A 332 3.39 -39.20 3.03
C ASN A 332 3.63 -38.67 4.45
N THR A 333 2.76 -37.81 4.96
CA THR A 333 2.82 -37.29 6.33
C THR A 333 2.70 -38.42 7.35
N TYR A 334 1.75 -39.34 7.15
CA TYR A 334 1.59 -40.53 7.98
C TYR A 334 2.84 -41.43 7.95
N MET A 335 3.42 -41.66 6.78
CA MET A 335 4.61 -42.49 6.64
C MET A 335 5.84 -41.88 7.30
N LEU A 336 5.99 -40.56 7.26
CA LEU A 336 7.07 -39.83 7.95
C LEU A 336 6.93 -39.92 9.48
N THR A 337 5.74 -39.68 10.00
CA THR A 337 5.45 -39.80 11.44
C THR A 337 5.57 -41.25 11.93
N ALA A 338 5.10 -42.23 11.16
CA ALA A 338 5.24 -43.65 11.47
C ALA A 338 6.71 -44.12 11.42
N LYS A 339 7.54 -43.57 10.52
CA LYS A 339 8.99 -43.84 10.51
C LYS A 339 9.70 -43.23 11.70
N ALA A 340 9.39 -41.98 12.06
CA ALA A 340 9.95 -41.31 13.25
C ALA A 340 9.60 -42.05 14.56
N THR A 341 8.42 -42.69 14.61
CA THR A 341 7.99 -43.48 15.78
C THR A 341 8.65 -44.88 15.84
N ARG A 342 9.00 -45.47 14.69
CA ARG A 342 9.58 -46.84 14.61
C ARG A 342 11.11 -46.88 14.66
N LEU A 343 11.77 -45.82 14.23
CA LEU A 343 13.21 -45.66 14.35
C LEU A 343 13.42 -44.62 15.44
N GLY A 344 13.73 -45.07 16.67
CA GLY A 344 14.25 -44.16 17.69
C GLY A 344 15.38 -43.36 17.05
N SER A 345 15.18 -42.04 16.97
CA SER A 345 15.95 -41.13 16.12
C SER A 345 17.47 -41.37 16.22
N PRO A 346 18.17 -41.70 15.12
CA PRO A 346 19.60 -41.46 15.01
C PRO A 346 19.81 -40.00 14.60
N GLU A 347 20.24 -39.19 15.58
CA GLU A 347 21.06 -37.99 15.45
C GLU A 347 20.83 -37.10 14.20
N ALA A 348 20.09 -36.01 14.41
CA ALA A 348 20.55 -34.70 13.98
C ALA A 348 20.55 -33.81 15.23
N ASP A 349 21.75 -33.52 15.74
CA ASP A 349 22.01 -32.56 16.80
C ASP A 349 21.52 -31.16 16.39
N GLU A 350 20.25 -30.85 16.61
CA GLU A 350 19.84 -29.50 16.94
C GLU A 350 19.18 -29.56 18.33
N PRO A 351 19.69 -28.81 19.33
CA PRO A 351 19.13 -28.85 20.67
C PRO A 351 17.67 -28.36 20.59
N GLU A 352 16.75 -29.28 20.87
CA GLU A 352 15.32 -29.04 21.07
C GLU A 352 15.10 -28.23 22.36
N GLU A 353 15.53 -26.98 22.35
CA GLU A 353 14.95 -25.92 23.19
C GLU A 353 14.46 -24.81 22.27
N GLU A 354 13.49 -25.17 21.42
CA GLU A 354 12.71 -24.21 20.67
C GLU A 354 11.68 -23.55 21.59
N PHE A 355 11.72 -22.23 21.69
CA PHE A 355 10.54 -21.47 22.12
C PHE A 355 9.41 -21.88 21.17
N PHE A 356 8.43 -22.67 21.63
CA PHE A 356 7.42 -23.41 20.82
C PHE A 356 6.79 -22.67 19.60
N HIS A 357 6.86 -21.34 19.55
CA HIS A 357 6.29 -20.46 18.54
C HIS A 357 7.33 -19.73 17.65
N ILE A 358 8.64 -19.82 17.94
CA ILE A 358 9.71 -19.04 17.31
C ILE A 358 10.92 -19.91 16.97
N LYS A 359 11.40 -19.82 15.71
CA LYS A 359 12.63 -20.49 15.26
C LYS A 359 13.57 -19.52 14.56
N LEU A 360 14.80 -19.39 15.04
CA LEU A 360 15.84 -18.64 14.34
C LEU A 360 16.38 -19.44 13.15
N GLY A 361 16.74 -18.76 12.06
CA GLY A 361 17.25 -19.42 10.87
C GLY A 361 18.34 -18.63 10.16
N SER A 362 19.06 -19.34 9.28
CA SER A 362 20.25 -18.82 8.59
C SER A 362 21.28 -18.26 9.59
N LYS A 363 21.80 -19.16 10.42
CA LYS A 363 22.90 -18.89 11.35
C LYS A 363 24.15 -18.47 10.56
N MET A 364 24.73 -17.33 10.91
CA MET A 364 26.00 -16.89 10.34
C MET A 364 27.13 -17.81 10.82
N LYS A 365 28.00 -18.22 9.88
CA LYS A 365 29.08 -19.20 10.15
C LYS A 365 30.14 -18.67 11.10
N GLU A 366 30.41 -17.36 11.05
CA GLU A 366 31.43 -16.71 11.85
C GLU A 366 30.77 -15.86 12.93
N PRO A 367 30.94 -16.20 14.22
CA PRO A 367 30.49 -15.36 15.31
C PRO A 367 31.25 -14.03 15.30
N LEU A 368 30.53 -12.94 15.55
CA LEU A 368 31.10 -11.60 15.66
C LEU A 368 31.44 -11.28 17.12
N MET A 369 32.42 -10.41 17.34
CA MET A 369 32.69 -9.90 18.69
C MET A 369 31.75 -8.74 19.02
N PHE A 370 31.51 -8.50 20.32
CA PHE A 370 30.78 -7.29 20.76
C PHE A 370 31.42 -6.01 20.23
N GLU A 371 32.75 -5.96 20.10
CA GLU A 371 33.45 -4.83 19.49
C GLU A 371 33.04 -4.61 18.01
N ASP A 372 32.85 -5.67 17.24
CA ASP A 372 32.41 -5.58 15.85
C ASP A 372 30.98 -5.04 15.75
N MET A 373 30.13 -5.37 16.73
CA MET A 373 28.77 -4.85 16.84
C MET A 373 28.76 -3.35 17.16
N GLU A 374 29.57 -2.92 18.13
CA GLU A 374 29.73 -1.49 18.44
C GLU A 374 30.31 -0.72 17.25
N ARG A 375 31.16 -1.33 16.41
CA ARG A 375 31.66 -0.68 15.18
C ARG A 375 30.55 -0.36 14.18
N LYS A 376 29.46 -1.15 14.15
CA LYS A 376 28.27 -0.86 13.32
C LYS A 376 27.56 0.44 13.73
N SER A 377 27.82 0.97 14.94
CA SER A 377 27.29 2.27 15.39
C SER A 377 27.73 3.46 14.51
N THR A 378 28.83 3.32 13.78
CA THR A 378 29.31 4.33 12.82
C THR A 378 28.34 4.55 11.66
N THR A 379 27.56 3.53 11.31
CA THR A 379 26.58 3.56 10.21
C THR A 379 25.13 3.54 10.69
N ASP A 380 24.86 2.91 11.84
CA ASP A 380 23.51 2.77 12.38
C ASP A 380 23.50 2.99 13.91
N ASN A 381 22.83 4.06 14.34
CA ASN A 381 22.76 4.45 15.75
C ASN A 381 22.07 3.40 16.65
N ALA A 382 21.33 2.43 16.09
CA ALA A 382 20.77 1.32 16.84
C ALA A 382 21.84 0.53 17.62
N PHE A 383 23.07 0.47 17.09
CA PHE A 383 24.20 -0.24 17.70
C PHE A 383 25.02 0.60 18.68
N SER A 384 24.67 1.88 18.90
CA SER A 384 25.36 2.71 19.89
C SER A 384 25.17 2.13 21.30
N TRP A 385 26.26 1.92 22.05
CA TRP A 385 26.23 1.35 23.40
C TRP A 385 25.51 0.00 23.45
N PHE A 386 25.52 -0.76 22.35
CA PHE A 386 24.87 -2.07 22.21
C PHE A 386 25.19 -3.00 23.38
N GLN A 387 26.46 -3.13 23.75
CA GLN A 387 26.91 -3.99 24.85
C GLN A 387 26.32 -3.56 26.20
N GLY A 388 26.30 -2.24 26.46
CA GLY A 388 25.73 -1.66 27.67
C GLY A 388 24.21 -1.82 27.75
N LYS A 389 23.50 -1.59 26.63
CA LYS A 389 22.05 -1.78 26.51
C LYS A 389 21.65 -3.22 26.74
N LEU A 390 22.37 -4.17 26.12
CA LEU A 390 22.13 -5.60 26.31
C LEU A 390 22.35 -6.03 27.76
N SER A 391 23.45 -5.60 28.37
CA SER A 391 23.75 -5.89 29.78
C SER A 391 22.64 -5.36 30.69
N LYS A 392 22.20 -4.12 30.49
CA LYS A 392 21.10 -3.51 31.26
C LYS A 392 19.79 -4.29 31.08
N PHE A 393 19.46 -4.65 29.85
CA PHE A 393 18.26 -5.42 29.53
C PHE A 393 18.25 -6.78 30.25
N LEU A 394 19.33 -7.56 30.13
CA LEU A 394 19.40 -8.89 30.73
C LEU A 394 19.37 -8.84 32.26
N ASN A 395 20.09 -7.91 32.89
CA ASN A 395 20.03 -7.76 34.34
C ASN A 395 18.61 -7.41 34.83
N SER A 396 17.90 -6.53 34.11
CA SER A 396 16.50 -6.23 34.40
C SER A 396 15.60 -7.45 34.20
N HIS A 397 15.77 -8.18 33.10
CA HIS A 397 14.98 -9.37 32.77
C HIS A 397 15.13 -10.48 33.83
N PHE A 398 16.36 -10.79 34.25
CA PHE A 398 16.62 -11.78 35.30
C PHE A 398 16.00 -11.37 36.64
N GLY A 399 16.07 -10.08 36.99
CA GLY A 399 15.44 -9.53 38.19
C GLY A 399 13.91 -9.68 38.18
N ILE A 400 13.26 -9.36 37.06
CA ILE A 400 11.81 -9.50 36.88
C ILE A 400 11.38 -10.97 36.88
N ALA A 401 12.15 -11.84 36.23
CA ALA A 401 11.87 -13.27 36.16
C ALA A 401 12.14 -14.02 37.48
N GLY A 402 12.72 -13.36 38.50
CA GLY A 402 13.08 -13.99 39.76
C GLY A 402 14.17 -15.06 39.64
N LYS A 403 14.91 -15.07 38.51
CA LYS A 403 16.01 -16.03 38.28
C LYS A 403 17.30 -15.50 38.91
N PRO A 404 18.10 -16.35 39.58
CA PRO A 404 19.39 -15.93 40.12
C PRO A 404 20.32 -15.50 38.98
N LEU A 405 21.04 -14.40 39.18
CA LEU A 405 22.07 -13.99 38.23
C LEU A 405 23.18 -15.05 38.17
N PRO A 406 23.75 -15.34 36.98
CA PRO A 406 24.85 -16.29 36.85
C PRO A 406 26.01 -15.91 37.77
N GLY A 407 26.39 -16.82 38.67
CA GLY A 407 27.47 -16.58 39.64
C GLY A 407 27.20 -15.45 40.64
N GLY A 408 25.95 -14.99 40.80
CA GLY A 408 25.56 -13.94 41.74
C GLY A 408 26.07 -12.54 41.39
N LYS A 409 26.56 -12.32 40.16
CA LYS A 409 27.12 -11.05 39.70
C LYS A 409 26.27 -10.43 38.59
N CYS A 410 26.32 -9.11 38.49
CA CYS A 410 25.71 -8.36 37.39
C CYS A 410 26.27 -8.85 36.05
N ILE A 411 25.40 -9.14 35.08
CA ILE A 411 25.79 -9.55 33.73
C ILE A 411 26.51 -8.38 33.05
N GLN A 412 27.78 -8.57 32.73
CA GLN A 412 28.60 -7.63 31.97
C GLN A 412 29.39 -8.43 30.95
N PHE A 413 29.14 -8.16 29.67
CA PHE A 413 29.92 -8.74 28.59
C PHE A 413 31.29 -8.05 28.51
N GLN A 414 32.31 -8.74 28.01
CA GLN A 414 33.56 -8.16 27.55
C GLN A 414 33.51 -7.90 26.04
N THR A 415 34.35 -7.00 25.53
CA THR A 415 34.37 -6.62 24.11
C THR A 415 34.77 -7.77 23.17
N ASN A 416 35.54 -8.74 23.68
CA ASN A 416 36.01 -9.92 22.96
C ASN A 416 35.06 -11.13 23.03
N GLU A 417 33.95 -11.02 23.75
CA GLU A 417 32.93 -12.07 23.78
C GLU A 417 32.18 -12.16 22.45
N LYS A 418 31.72 -13.36 22.12
CA LYS A 418 31.16 -13.69 20.81
C LYS A 418 29.63 -13.64 20.81
N ILE A 419 29.08 -13.14 19.71
CA ILE A 419 27.67 -13.18 19.35
C ILE A 419 27.51 -13.96 18.05
N THR A 420 26.47 -14.79 18.00
CA THR A 420 26.06 -15.49 16.77
C THR A 420 24.87 -14.77 16.15
N GLU A 421 25.00 -14.30 14.91
CA GLU A 421 23.89 -13.65 14.19
C GLU A 421 23.04 -14.65 13.39
N PHE A 422 21.77 -14.29 13.19
CA PHE A 422 20.80 -15.01 12.37
C PHE A 422 20.14 -14.05 11.39
N CYS A 423 19.77 -14.53 10.19
CA CYS A 423 19.25 -13.64 9.14
C CYS A 423 17.73 -13.58 9.08
N PHE A 424 17.04 -14.55 9.67
CA PHE A 424 15.58 -14.56 9.72
C PHE A 424 15.06 -15.29 10.96
N ILE A 425 13.80 -15.00 11.28
CA ILE A 425 13.03 -15.66 12.32
C ILE A 425 11.73 -16.19 11.71
N LYS A 426 11.39 -17.44 12.02
CA LYS A 426 10.08 -18.01 11.74
C LYS A 426 9.22 -17.83 12.98
N VAL A 427 8.03 -17.27 12.81
CA VAL A 427 7.10 -17.04 13.92
C VAL A 427 5.76 -17.68 13.56
N ASN A 428 5.31 -18.62 14.39
CA ASN A 428 3.96 -19.12 14.35
C ASN A 428 3.05 -18.14 15.10
N PHE A 429 1.95 -17.74 14.47
CA PHE A 429 0.96 -16.86 15.10
C PHE A 429 -0.45 -17.31 14.76
N GLU A 430 -1.39 -16.99 15.65
CA GLU A 430 -2.81 -17.16 15.40
C GLU A 430 -3.34 -15.91 14.70
N SER A 431 -3.93 -16.09 13.52
CA SER A 431 -4.50 -14.99 12.75
C SER A 431 -5.78 -14.49 13.40
N THR A 432 -5.91 -13.17 13.55
CA THR A 432 -7.15 -12.55 14.03
C THR A 432 -8.24 -12.52 12.95
N VAL A 433 -7.92 -12.89 11.70
CA VAL A 433 -8.85 -12.87 10.57
C VAL A 433 -9.75 -14.10 10.57
N ASP A 434 -9.20 -15.26 10.90
CA ASP A 434 -9.84 -16.57 10.74
C ASP A 434 -9.51 -17.58 11.87
N TRP A 435 -8.68 -17.19 12.84
CA TRP A 435 -8.17 -18.03 13.94
C TRP A 435 -7.35 -19.25 13.51
N CYS A 436 -6.88 -19.28 12.27
CA CYS A 436 -5.92 -20.29 11.85
C CYS A 436 -4.52 -19.94 12.33
N GLN A 437 -3.71 -20.98 12.57
CA GLN A 437 -2.28 -20.81 12.82
C GLN A 437 -1.57 -20.60 11.47
N TYR A 438 -0.87 -19.48 11.35
CA TYR A 438 0.01 -19.17 10.23
C TYR A 438 1.47 -19.08 10.69
N MET A 439 2.37 -19.00 9.72
CA MET A 439 3.79 -18.86 9.95
C MET A 439 4.35 -17.75 9.07
N ASP A 440 4.96 -16.74 9.70
CA ASP A 440 5.68 -15.67 9.02
C ASP A 440 7.18 -15.89 9.05
N TYR A 441 7.85 -15.40 8.00
CA TYR A 441 9.30 -15.36 7.86
C TYR A 441 9.74 -13.90 7.87
N LEU A 442 10.30 -13.46 8.99
CA LEU A 442 10.74 -12.08 9.17
C LEU A 442 12.26 -12.02 9.01
N HIS A 443 12.73 -11.13 8.14
CA HIS A 443 14.14 -11.02 7.77
C HIS A 443 14.81 -9.78 8.37
N CYS A 444 16.08 -9.92 8.73
CA CYS A 444 16.97 -8.82 9.11
C CYS A 444 18.36 -9.06 8.49
N HIS A 445 18.41 -9.02 7.16
CA HIS A 445 19.62 -9.33 6.41
C HIS A 445 20.13 -8.09 5.66
N PRO A 446 21.41 -7.70 5.83
CA PRO A 446 21.98 -6.52 5.18
C PRO A 446 22.10 -6.62 3.64
N ASN A 447 21.88 -7.81 3.06
CA ASN A 447 22.02 -8.09 1.63
C ASN A 447 21.11 -9.27 1.23
N PHE A 448 19.82 -8.99 1.11
CA PHE A 448 18.79 -9.92 0.65
C PHE A 448 18.45 -9.59 -0.81
N HIS A 449 18.82 -10.48 -1.74
CA HIS A 449 18.66 -10.27 -3.19
C HIS A 449 19.23 -8.94 -3.73
N GLY A 450 20.37 -8.49 -3.20
CA GLY A 450 21.06 -7.27 -3.67
C GLY A 450 20.69 -6.00 -2.90
N HIS A 451 19.76 -6.07 -1.94
CA HIS A 451 19.34 -4.93 -1.13
C HIS A 451 19.19 -5.30 0.35
N PRO A 452 19.39 -4.36 1.30
CA PRO A 452 19.12 -4.63 2.72
C PRO A 452 17.63 -4.88 2.96
N ARG A 453 17.30 -5.88 3.77
CA ARG A 453 15.93 -6.20 4.18
C ARG A 453 15.82 -6.31 5.70
N TYR A 454 15.06 -5.39 6.28
CA TYR A 454 14.76 -5.33 7.70
C TYR A 454 13.25 -5.21 7.86
N ASP A 455 12.60 -6.34 8.13
CA ASP A 455 11.15 -6.44 8.16
C ASP A 455 10.58 -5.70 9.39
N CYS A 456 9.36 -5.21 9.24
CA CYS A 456 8.64 -4.56 10.32
C CYS A 456 7.93 -5.62 11.19
N VAL A 457 7.79 -5.34 12.48
CA VAL A 457 7.25 -6.28 13.47
C VAL A 457 6.24 -5.60 14.38
N LEU A 458 5.18 -6.33 14.73
CA LEU A 458 4.27 -5.99 15.82
C LEU A 458 4.65 -6.80 17.05
N ILE A 459 4.97 -6.12 18.14
CA ILE A 459 5.51 -6.73 19.35
C ILE A 459 4.52 -6.57 20.47
N LYS A 460 4.10 -7.69 21.06
CA LYS A 460 3.27 -7.70 22.25
C LYS A 460 4.10 -7.34 23.47
N THR A 461 3.77 -6.24 24.14
CA THR A 461 4.40 -5.83 25.40
C THR A 461 3.41 -5.94 26.57
N GLN A 462 3.88 -5.76 27.81
CA GLN A 462 3.00 -5.80 28.98
C GLN A 462 2.00 -4.63 29.03
N GLN A 463 2.31 -3.50 28.40
CA GLN A 463 1.50 -2.28 28.46
C GLN A 463 0.68 -2.09 27.19
N LYS A 464 1.35 -2.15 26.04
CA LYS A 464 0.75 -1.89 24.73
C LYS A 464 1.56 -2.55 23.62
N ASP A 465 0.89 -3.06 22.61
CA ASP A 465 1.58 -3.55 21.43
C ASP A 465 2.26 -2.39 20.69
N ILE A 466 3.50 -2.62 20.26
CA ILE A 466 4.33 -1.62 19.59
C ILE A 466 4.71 -2.10 18.19
N PHE A 467 4.81 -1.16 17.26
CA PHE A 467 5.38 -1.41 15.94
C PHE A 467 6.87 -1.03 15.95
N GLY A 468 7.68 -1.84 15.30
CA GLY A 468 9.10 -1.55 15.15
C GLY A 468 9.70 -2.21 13.92
N ARG A 469 11.00 -1.99 13.74
CA ARG A 469 11.81 -2.62 12.70
C ARG A 469 12.76 -3.62 13.34
N LEU A 470 12.81 -4.83 12.79
CA LEU A 470 13.75 -5.86 13.20
C LEU A 470 15.14 -5.55 12.63
N ILE A 471 16.08 -5.18 13.49
CA ILE A 471 17.43 -4.75 13.10
C ILE A 471 18.42 -5.93 13.13
N LEU A 472 18.33 -6.77 14.16
CA LEU A 472 19.25 -7.89 14.36
C LEU A 472 18.55 -9.04 15.07
N LEU A 473 18.85 -10.26 14.65
CA LEU A 473 18.58 -11.48 15.39
C LEU A 473 19.92 -12.11 15.79
N PHE A 474 20.06 -12.46 17.06
CA PHE A 474 21.32 -12.97 17.56
C PHE A 474 21.18 -13.87 18.78
N GLN A 475 22.24 -14.61 19.09
CA GLN A 475 22.35 -15.43 20.28
C GLN A 475 23.65 -15.08 21.01
N CYS A 476 23.55 -14.86 22.32
CA CYS A 476 24.68 -14.67 23.22
C CYS A 476 24.64 -15.70 24.35
N VAL A 477 25.80 -16.04 24.92
CA VAL A 477 25.91 -16.97 26.04
C VAL A 477 26.01 -16.18 27.34
N VAL A 478 25.22 -16.56 28.35
CA VAL A 478 25.20 -15.94 29.67
C VAL A 478 25.27 -17.06 30.71
N GLY A 479 26.41 -17.17 31.40
CA GLY A 479 26.71 -18.36 32.21
C GLY A 479 26.94 -19.57 31.31
N GLU A 480 26.09 -20.59 31.44
CA GLU A 480 26.12 -21.81 30.61
C GLU A 480 24.95 -21.88 29.61
N GLU A 481 24.02 -20.92 29.66
CA GLU A 481 22.82 -20.89 28.83
C GLU A 481 22.99 -19.94 27.64
N ALA A 482 22.39 -20.30 26.50
CA ALA A 482 22.36 -19.45 25.32
C ALA A 482 21.01 -18.75 25.18
N PHE A 483 21.05 -17.43 24.98
CA PHE A 483 19.86 -16.59 24.91
C PHE A 483 19.64 -16.09 23.49
N PRO A 484 18.57 -16.52 22.80
CA PRO A 484 18.16 -15.92 21.54
C PRO A 484 17.48 -14.58 21.81
N LEU A 485 17.92 -13.55 21.10
CA LEU A 485 17.52 -12.16 21.30
C LEU A 485 17.37 -11.45 19.97
N ALA A 486 16.58 -10.38 19.99
CA ALA A 486 16.38 -9.48 18.86
C ALA A 486 16.68 -8.05 19.25
N LEU A 487 17.39 -7.32 18.39
CA LEU A 487 17.46 -5.86 18.45
C LEU A 487 16.35 -5.29 17.56
N ILE A 488 15.49 -4.50 18.17
CA ILE A 488 14.33 -3.92 17.50
C ILE A 488 14.37 -2.41 17.71
N GLN A 489 14.11 -1.66 16.63
CA GLN A 489 13.91 -0.23 16.68
C GLN A 489 12.40 0.08 16.70
N PRO A 490 11.81 0.52 17.82
CA PRO A 490 10.41 0.96 17.84
C PRO A 490 10.21 2.19 16.95
N PHE A 491 9.04 2.31 16.32
CA PHE A 491 8.68 3.48 15.51
C PHE A 491 8.20 4.66 16.35
N ASP A 492 7.81 4.44 17.60
CA ASP A 492 7.39 5.44 18.56
C ASP A 492 8.50 5.86 19.53
N ALA A 493 9.74 5.40 19.32
CA ALA A 493 10.91 5.74 20.13
C ALA A 493 12.08 6.29 19.26
N PRO A 494 12.94 7.16 19.82
CA PRO A 494 14.14 7.62 19.14
C PRO A 494 15.09 6.47 18.76
N THR A 495 15.83 6.65 17.67
CA THR A 495 16.80 5.64 17.22
C THR A 495 17.91 5.42 18.25
N GLY A 496 18.11 4.16 18.65
CA GLY A 496 19.21 3.76 19.55
C GLY A 496 18.92 3.81 21.05
N GLN A 497 17.69 4.09 21.48
CA GLN A 497 17.27 4.01 22.90
C GLN A 497 16.94 2.60 23.38
#